data_AF-A0A1F7Y1M8-F1
#
_entry.id   AF-A0A1F7Y1M8-F1
#
_cell.length_a   1.000
_cell.length_b   1.000
_cell.length_c   1.000
_cell.angle_alpha   90.00
_cell.angle_beta   90.00
_cell.angle_gamma   90.00
#
_symmetry.space_group_name_H-M   'P 1'
#
loop_
_entity.id
_entity.type
_entity.pdbx_description
1 polymer ?
#
loop_
_entity_poly.entity_id
_entity_poly.type
_entity_poly.pdbx_seq_one_letter_code
_entity_poly.pdbx_strand_id
1 'polypeptide(L)'
;MKEEGFMIRLFGNLRLFINNTDMDDKVKKLLQIVQELRFPLLPEESEENLKNLPEVELDYLLKVYEHLKNYQKEMEDTSKSLDPKRYEELKEDYYNEMLNIKLEYNKKQESVQKEIDEKLDAAEAKAEKVMDEAFSKYELTLTEISDIVKNITSRLNGLLLKVSA
;
A
#
# COMPACT_ATOMS: atom_id res chain seq x y z
N MET A 1 4.73 31.38 21.99
CA MET A 1 4.92 31.31 20.52
C MET A 1 5.91 30.20 20.19
N LYS A 2 5.40 29.09 19.62
CA LYS A 2 6.09 28.02 18.85
C LYS A 2 5.43 26.64 19.12
N GLU A 3 4.16 26.48 18.80
CA GLU A 3 3.50 25.15 18.81
C GLU A 3 2.67 24.86 17.54
N GLU A 4 2.47 25.83 16.66
CA GLU A 4 1.71 25.66 15.41
C GLU A 4 2.48 24.88 14.31
N GLY A 5 3.73 24.48 14.56
CA GLY A 5 4.59 23.84 13.57
C GLY A 5 4.57 22.32 13.54
N PHE A 6 4.04 21.63 14.56
CA PHE A 6 4.19 20.16 14.68
C PHE A 6 3.02 19.37 14.07
N MET A 7 1.82 19.96 14.02
CA MET A 7 0.63 19.30 13.46
C MET A 7 0.60 19.31 11.93
N ILE A 8 1.28 20.25 11.27
CA ILE A 8 1.31 20.35 9.80
C ILE A 8 2.20 19.25 9.17
N ARG A 9 3.14 18.65 9.93
CA ARG A 9 4.01 17.57 9.42
C ARG A 9 3.51 16.15 9.68
N LEU A 10 2.52 15.93 10.55
CA LEU A 10 1.98 14.59 10.82
C LEU A 10 1.00 14.08 9.75
N PHE A 11 0.53 14.95 8.87
CA PHE A 11 -0.46 14.64 7.82
C PHE A 11 0.01 15.00 6.41
N GLY A 12 1.26 15.45 6.27
CA GLY A 12 1.88 15.74 4.99
C GLY A 12 2.24 14.44 4.27
N ASN A 13 1.26 13.79 3.63
CA ASN A 13 1.39 13.02 2.38
C ASN A 13 0.14 12.17 2.04
N LEU A 14 -1.07 12.69 2.25
CA LEU A 14 -2.25 12.24 1.48
C LEU A 14 -2.83 13.39 0.65
N ARG A 15 -1.97 14.08 -0.11
CA ARG A 15 -2.39 14.82 -1.31
C ARG A 15 -2.25 13.88 -2.50
N LEU A 16 -3.11 12.87 -2.59
CA LEU A 16 -3.21 12.05 -3.80
C LEU A 16 -4.58 12.31 -4.42
N PHE A 17 -4.54 13.15 -5.46
CA PHE A 17 -5.45 13.19 -6.60
C PHE A 17 -6.96 13.40 -6.32
N ILE A 18 -7.34 14.62 -5.96
CA ILE A 18 -8.64 15.16 -6.36
C ILE A 18 -8.39 16.24 -7.43
N ASN A 19 -7.79 15.83 -8.55
CA ASN A 19 -7.69 16.66 -9.76
C ASN A 19 -8.35 15.93 -10.93
N ASN A 20 -9.59 15.47 -10.74
CA ASN A 20 -10.48 15.13 -11.84
C ASN A 20 -11.44 16.32 -12.04
N THR A 21 -11.21 17.06 -13.12
CA THR A 21 -11.93 18.28 -13.51
C THR A 21 -13.39 18.05 -13.93
N ASP A 22 -13.89 16.81 -13.91
CA ASP A 22 -15.19 16.43 -14.47
C ASP A 22 -16.02 15.55 -13.51
N MET A 23 -15.90 15.77 -12.20
CA MET A 23 -16.64 15.03 -11.19
C MET A 23 -17.58 15.97 -10.42
N ASP A 24 -18.82 15.52 -10.22
CA ASP A 24 -19.86 16.23 -9.48
C ASP A 24 -19.37 16.69 -8.10
N ASP A 25 -19.65 17.94 -7.74
CA ASP A 25 -19.23 18.55 -6.48
C ASP A 25 -19.85 17.85 -5.25
N LYS A 26 -21.04 17.26 -5.35
CA LYS A 26 -21.67 16.47 -4.28
C LYS A 26 -20.89 15.17 -4.03
N VAL A 27 -20.50 14.48 -5.10
CA VAL A 27 -19.68 13.26 -5.04
C VAL A 27 -18.31 13.56 -4.42
N LYS A 28 -17.67 14.67 -4.82
CA LYS A 28 -16.39 15.11 -4.21
C LYS A 28 -16.52 15.34 -2.70
N LYS A 29 -17.58 16.01 -2.25
CA LYS A 29 -17.82 16.26 -0.82
C LYS A 29 -18.05 14.97 -0.05
N LEU A 30 -18.84 14.04 -0.59
CA LEU A 30 -19.08 12.74 0.04
C LEU A 30 -17.82 11.89 0.10
N LEU A 31 -16.97 11.92 -0.93
CA LEU A 31 -15.66 11.24 -0.89
C LEU A 31 -14.76 11.79 0.21
N GLN A 32 -14.72 13.12 0.39
CA GLN A 32 -13.99 13.72 1.50
C GLN A 32 -14.55 13.26 2.85
N ILE A 33 -15.87 13.19 3.01
CA ILE A 33 -16.50 12.68 4.23
C ILE A 33 -16.14 11.21 4.49
N VAL A 34 -16.16 10.36 3.46
CA VAL A 34 -15.78 8.93 3.57
C VAL A 34 -14.32 8.80 4.04
N GLN A 35 -13.42 9.65 3.54
CA GLN A 35 -12.03 9.72 3.97
C GLN A 35 -11.88 10.23 5.41
N GLU A 36 -12.62 11.28 5.80
CA GLU A 36 -12.63 11.80 7.17
C GLU A 36 -13.09 10.75 8.18
N LEU A 37 -14.15 10.00 7.84
CA LEU A 37 -14.70 8.92 8.66
C LEU A 37 -13.83 7.65 8.64
N ARG A 38 -12.81 7.62 7.76
CA ARG A 38 -11.89 6.48 7.59
C ARG A 38 -12.63 5.16 7.38
N PHE A 39 -13.68 5.18 6.57
CA PHE A 39 -14.35 3.94 6.21
C PHE A 39 -13.35 2.96 5.57
N PRO A 40 -13.44 1.65 5.87
CA PRO A 40 -12.56 0.64 5.31
C PRO A 40 -12.97 0.28 3.87
N LEU A 41 -13.10 1.30 3.02
CA LEU A 41 -13.42 1.17 1.61
C LEU A 41 -12.24 1.69 0.79
N LEU A 42 -12.00 1.06 -0.35
CA LEU A 42 -11.02 1.57 -1.30
C LEU A 42 -11.51 2.90 -1.90
N PRO A 43 -10.61 3.84 -2.21
CA PRO A 43 -10.98 5.10 -2.84
C PRO A 43 -11.80 4.91 -4.13
N GLU A 44 -11.41 3.94 -4.96
CA GLU A 44 -12.05 3.63 -6.23
C GLU A 44 -13.46 3.07 -6.04
N GLU A 45 -13.62 2.16 -5.08
CA GLU A 45 -14.92 1.57 -4.72
C GLU A 45 -15.88 2.64 -4.16
N SER A 46 -15.35 3.56 -3.36
CA SER A 46 -16.12 4.69 -2.83
C SER A 46 -16.57 5.63 -3.95
N GLU A 47 -15.68 5.92 -4.92
CA GLU A 47 -15.99 6.77 -6.06
C GLU A 47 -17.04 6.14 -6.98
N GLU A 48 -16.89 4.85 -7.29
CA GLU A 48 -17.83 4.10 -8.11
C GLU A 48 -19.22 4.03 -7.46
N ASN A 49 -19.29 3.71 -6.18
CA ASN A 49 -20.56 3.65 -5.45
C ASN A 49 -21.28 5.01 -5.47
N LEU A 50 -20.56 6.10 -5.19
CA LEU A 50 -21.17 7.44 -5.13
C LEU A 50 -21.59 7.98 -6.49
N LYS A 51 -20.87 7.67 -7.57
CA LYS A 51 -21.25 8.08 -8.93
C LYS A 51 -22.53 7.41 -9.42
N ASN A 52 -22.82 6.21 -8.93
CA ASN A 52 -23.98 5.43 -9.34
C ASN A 52 -25.25 5.77 -8.55
N LEU A 53 -25.16 6.62 -7.52
CA LEU A 53 -26.32 7.03 -6.74
C LEU A 53 -27.14 8.11 -7.45
N PRO A 54 -28.48 8.11 -7.29
CA PRO A 54 -29.31 9.21 -7.75
C PRO A 54 -29.03 10.48 -6.94
N GLU A 55 -29.16 11.64 -7.58
CA GLU A 55 -28.86 12.95 -6.98
C GLU A 55 -29.61 13.21 -5.66
N VAL A 56 -30.85 12.74 -5.56
CA VAL A 56 -31.68 12.86 -4.34
C VAL A 56 -31.04 12.13 -3.15
N GLU A 57 -30.40 11.00 -3.38
CA GLU A 57 -29.70 10.25 -2.34
C GLU A 57 -28.38 10.93 -1.94
N LEU A 58 -27.65 11.51 -2.90
CA LEU A 58 -26.45 12.30 -2.62
C LEU A 58 -26.79 13.50 -1.71
N ASP A 59 -27.87 14.21 -2.00
CA ASP A 59 -28.35 15.33 -1.17
C ASP A 59 -28.77 14.90 0.22
N TYR A 60 -29.46 13.75 0.32
CA TYR A 60 -29.85 13.18 1.60
C TYR A 60 -28.63 12.85 2.46
N LEU A 61 -27.62 12.17 1.89
CA LEU A 61 -26.40 11.80 2.60
C LEU A 61 -25.62 13.01 3.11
N LEU A 62 -25.48 14.05 2.27
CA LEU A 62 -24.84 15.30 2.68
C LEU A 62 -25.58 15.96 3.85
N LYS A 63 -26.90 16.05 3.75
CA LYS A 63 -27.74 16.65 4.81
C LYS A 63 -27.67 15.88 6.12
N VAL A 64 -27.70 14.54 6.06
CA VAL A 64 -27.56 13.69 7.25
C VAL A 64 -26.20 13.90 7.91
N TYR A 65 -25.12 13.93 7.13
CA TYR A 65 -23.79 14.16 7.67
C TYR A 65 -23.65 15.56 8.30
N GLU A 66 -24.13 16.61 7.63
CA GLU A 66 -24.12 17.97 8.19
C GLU A 66 -24.90 18.06 9.52
N HIS A 67 -26.06 17.43 9.59
CA HIS A 67 -26.85 17.37 10.83
C HIS A 67 -26.08 16.67 11.96
N LEU A 68 -25.47 15.51 11.68
CA LEU A 68 -24.68 14.78 12.67
C LEU A 68 -23.47 15.59 13.15
N LYS A 69 -22.78 16.27 12.24
CA LYS A 69 -21.64 17.14 12.56
C LYS A 69 -22.04 18.30 13.47
N ASN A 70 -23.17 18.93 13.20
CA ASN A 70 -23.71 20.00 14.04
C ASN A 70 -24.10 19.48 15.43
N TYR A 71 -24.81 18.35 15.49
CA TYR A 71 -25.18 17.72 16.76
C TYR A 71 -23.96 17.36 17.61
N GLN A 72 -22.92 16.77 17.00
CA GLN A 72 -21.68 16.46 17.69
C GLN A 72 -21.02 17.71 18.29
N LYS A 73 -21.00 18.81 17.53
CA LYS A 73 -20.45 20.08 17.99
C LYS A 73 -21.23 20.66 19.17
N GLU A 74 -22.57 20.65 19.11
CA GLU A 74 -23.40 21.12 20.21
C GLU A 74 -23.18 20.31 21.50
N MET A 75 -23.04 18.98 21.37
CA MET A 75 -22.72 18.10 22.49
C MET A 75 -21.34 18.38 23.08
N GLU A 76 -20.34 18.64 22.23
CA GLU A 76 -18.99 19.01 22.66
C GLU A 76 -18.99 20.35 23.41
N ASP A 77 -19.66 21.36 22.86
CA ASP A 77 -19.76 22.69 23.46
C ASP A 77 -20.51 22.64 24.81
N THR A 78 -21.59 21.87 24.88
CA THR A 78 -22.34 21.64 26.13
C THR A 78 -21.46 20.96 27.18
N SER A 79 -20.71 19.93 26.80
CA SER A 79 -19.81 19.20 27.71
C SER A 79 -18.70 20.10 28.27
N LYS A 80 -18.08 20.91 27.40
CA LYS A 80 -17.10 21.94 27.81
C LYS A 80 -17.69 22.95 28.79
N SER A 81 -18.94 23.36 28.57
CA SER A 81 -19.59 24.37 29.41
C SER A 81 -19.98 23.86 30.81
N LEU A 82 -20.40 22.60 30.90
CA LEU A 82 -20.87 21.99 32.15
C LEU A 82 -19.72 21.61 33.09
N ASP A 83 -18.66 21.00 32.53
CA ASP A 83 -17.47 20.60 33.29
C ASP A 83 -16.21 20.68 32.41
N PRO A 84 -15.58 21.87 32.32
CA PRO A 84 -14.40 22.08 31.49
C PRO A 84 -13.22 21.19 31.88
N LYS A 85 -13.06 20.91 33.18
CA LYS A 85 -11.92 20.14 33.68
C LYS A 85 -12.08 18.67 33.29
N ARG A 86 -13.28 18.11 33.50
CA ARG A 86 -13.56 16.72 33.11
C ARG A 86 -13.48 16.53 31.59
N TYR A 87 -13.88 17.54 30.83
CA TYR A 87 -13.76 17.52 29.37
C TYR A 87 -12.30 17.41 28.92
N GLU A 88 -11.40 18.25 29.44
CA GLU A 88 -9.98 18.18 29.05
C GLU A 88 -9.32 16.88 29.51
N GLU A 89 -9.65 16.36 30.71
CA GLU A 89 -9.20 15.03 31.16
C GLU A 89 -9.62 13.92 30.17
N LEU A 90 -10.91 13.88 29.81
CA LEU A 90 -11.43 12.86 28.90
C LEU A 90 -10.82 12.96 27.50
N LYS A 91 -10.60 14.18 27.04
CA LYS A 91 -9.97 14.46 25.74
C LYS A 91 -8.51 14.02 25.72
N GLU A 92 -7.76 14.28 26.80
CA GLU A 92 -6.39 13.80 26.96
C GLU A 92 -6.34 12.26 26.99
N ASP A 93 -7.21 11.62 27.78
CA ASP A 93 -7.33 10.15 27.84
C ASP A 93 -7.61 9.55 26.45
N TYR A 94 -8.56 10.11 25.71
CA TYR A 94 -8.88 9.69 24.34
C TYR A 94 -7.67 9.80 23.40
N TYR A 95 -6.94 10.91 23.44
CA TYR A 95 -5.75 11.08 22.58
C TYR A 95 -4.62 10.12 22.96
N ASN A 96 -4.43 9.87 24.26
CA ASN A 96 -3.45 8.90 24.74
C ASN A 96 -3.81 7.46 24.31
N GLU A 97 -5.08 7.09 24.41
CA GLU A 97 -5.57 5.78 23.94
C GLU A 97 -5.37 5.63 22.42
N MET A 98 -5.74 6.65 21.65
CA MET A 98 -5.54 6.64 20.19
C MET A 98 -4.06 6.56 19.79
N LEU A 99 -3.17 7.23 20.53
CA LEU A 99 -1.73 7.13 20.34
C LEU A 99 -1.22 5.71 20.62
N ASN A 100 -1.69 5.10 21.70
CA ASN A 100 -1.32 3.71 22.05
C ASN A 100 -1.79 2.72 20.99
N ILE A 101 -3.05 2.83 20.52
CA ILE A 101 -3.58 2.00 19.44
C ILE A 101 -2.71 2.13 18.19
N LYS A 102 -2.32 3.36 17.82
CA LYS A 102 -1.44 3.59 16.66
C LYS A 102 -0.06 2.96 16.85
N LEU A 103 0.53 3.07 18.04
CA LEU A 103 1.82 2.47 18.33
C LEU A 103 1.77 0.94 18.27
N GLU A 104 0.72 0.33 18.83
CA GLU A 104 0.52 -1.12 18.76
C GLU A 104 0.29 -1.59 17.33
N TYR A 105 -0.54 -0.87 16.57
CA TYR A 105 -0.77 -1.16 15.16
C TYR A 105 0.53 -1.08 14.34
N ASN A 106 1.33 -0.03 14.54
CA ASN A 106 2.61 0.13 13.84
C ASN A 106 3.59 -0.99 14.19
N LYS A 107 3.71 -1.36 15.47
CA LYS A 107 4.54 -2.51 15.89
C LYS A 107 4.11 -3.80 15.22
N LYS A 108 2.79 -4.03 15.12
CA LYS A 108 2.24 -5.22 14.44
C LYS A 108 2.57 -5.19 12.95
N GLN A 109 2.42 -4.05 12.28
CA GLN A 109 2.80 -3.88 10.88
C GLN A 109 4.30 -4.14 10.66
N GLU A 110 5.17 -3.59 11.50
CA GLU A 110 6.62 -3.86 11.44
C GLU A 110 6.94 -5.35 11.61
N SER A 111 6.28 -6.04 12.55
CA SER A 111 6.48 -7.48 12.72
C SER A 111 6.03 -8.31 11.52
N VAL A 112 4.89 -7.93 10.91
CA VAL A 112 4.36 -8.61 9.72
C VAL A 112 5.29 -8.36 8.53
N GLN A 113 5.75 -7.13 8.34
CA GLN A 113 6.70 -6.79 7.28
C GLN A 113 7.98 -7.61 7.44
N LYS A 114 8.53 -7.69 8.65
CA LYS A 114 9.73 -8.47 8.92
C LYS A 114 9.53 -9.96 8.60
N GLU A 115 8.40 -10.55 8.96
CA GLU A 115 8.09 -11.96 8.64
C GLU A 115 7.98 -12.18 7.12
N ILE A 116 7.43 -11.21 6.38
CA ILE A 116 7.35 -11.26 4.92
C ILE A 116 8.75 -11.17 4.31
N ASP A 117 9.58 -10.22 4.77
CA ASP A 117 10.94 -10.03 4.28
C ASP A 117 11.78 -11.30 4.50
N GLU A 118 11.73 -11.90 5.70
CA GLU A 118 12.43 -13.16 6.00
C GLU A 118 11.99 -14.32 5.10
N LYS A 119 10.69 -14.41 4.77
CA LYS A 119 10.17 -15.43 3.83
C LYS A 119 10.59 -15.15 2.40
N LEU A 120 10.67 -13.89 2.00
CA LEU A 120 11.11 -13.49 0.66
C LEU A 120 12.59 -13.82 0.46
N ASP A 121 13.45 -13.43 1.41
CA ASP A 121 14.88 -13.73 1.39
C ASP A 121 15.14 -15.24 1.28
N ALA A 122 14.41 -16.04 2.07
CA ALA A 122 14.53 -17.50 2.03
C ALA A 122 14.07 -18.10 0.69
N ALA A 123 13.03 -17.52 0.06
CA ALA A 123 12.55 -17.93 -1.24
C ALA A 123 13.53 -17.55 -2.35
N GLU A 124 14.11 -16.36 -2.29
CA GLU A 124 15.13 -15.86 -3.23
C GLU A 124 16.39 -16.73 -3.18
N ALA A 125 16.94 -17.00 -2.00
CA ALA A 125 18.11 -17.86 -1.84
C ALA A 125 17.86 -19.29 -2.39
N LYS A 126 16.65 -19.81 -2.22
CA LYS A 126 16.27 -21.11 -2.79
C LYS A 126 16.18 -21.05 -4.31
N ALA A 127 15.63 -19.97 -4.88
CA ALA A 127 15.52 -19.78 -6.31
C ALA A 127 16.90 -19.63 -6.97
N GLU A 128 17.79 -18.83 -6.36
CA GLU A 128 19.18 -18.64 -6.80
C GLU A 128 19.90 -19.99 -6.89
N LYS A 129 19.84 -20.80 -5.83
CA LYS A 129 20.45 -22.14 -5.83
C LYS A 129 19.92 -23.03 -6.95
N VAL A 130 18.61 -23.02 -7.20
CA VAL A 130 18.00 -23.81 -8.29
C VAL A 130 18.47 -23.32 -9.65
N MET A 131 18.60 -22.00 -9.84
CA MET A 131 19.13 -21.42 -11.06
C MET A 131 20.61 -21.80 -11.26
N ASP A 132 21.45 -21.67 -10.24
CA ASP A 132 22.87 -22.03 -10.31
C ASP A 132 23.08 -23.50 -10.67
N GLU A 133 22.29 -24.40 -10.06
CA GLU A 133 22.31 -25.83 -10.39
C GLU A 133 21.87 -26.09 -11.84
N ALA A 134 20.88 -25.34 -12.34
CA ALA A 134 20.42 -25.45 -13.73
C ALA A 134 21.47 -24.92 -14.72
N PHE A 135 22.09 -23.77 -14.43
CA PHE A 135 23.16 -23.19 -15.24
C PHE A 135 24.38 -24.09 -15.29
N SER A 136 24.80 -24.65 -14.15
CA SER A 136 25.94 -25.58 -14.09
C SER A 136 25.71 -26.82 -14.96
N LYS A 137 24.50 -27.39 -14.94
CA LYS A 137 24.13 -28.51 -15.82
C LYS A 137 24.18 -28.10 -17.29
N TYR A 138 23.67 -26.92 -17.61
CA TYR A 138 23.68 -26.39 -18.97
C TYR A 138 25.13 -26.20 -19.49
N GLU A 139 26.03 -25.63 -18.69
CA GLU A 139 27.45 -25.47 -19.03
C GLU A 139 28.16 -26.81 -19.29
N LEU A 140 27.88 -27.82 -18.47
CA LEU A 140 28.40 -29.18 -18.69
C LEU A 140 27.94 -29.73 -20.05
N THR A 141 26.63 -29.63 -20.35
CA THR A 141 26.10 -30.12 -21.64
C THR A 141 26.69 -29.37 -22.84
N LEU A 142 26.92 -28.05 -22.72
CA LEU A 142 27.59 -27.29 -23.77
C LEU A 142 29.03 -27.73 -23.99
N THR A 143 29.74 -28.06 -22.91
CA THR A 143 31.12 -28.54 -22.98
C THR A 143 31.18 -29.91 -23.67
N GLU A 144 30.28 -30.83 -23.32
CA GLU A 144 30.15 -32.13 -23.98
C GLU A 144 29.86 -32.00 -25.48
N ILE A 145 28.91 -31.11 -25.85
CA ILE A 145 28.60 -30.81 -27.26
C ILE A 145 29.84 -30.25 -27.98
N SER A 146 30.57 -29.33 -27.35
CA SER A 146 31.79 -28.76 -27.91
C SER A 146 32.84 -29.82 -28.22
N ASP A 147 33.06 -30.76 -27.30
CA ASP A 147 34.02 -31.85 -27.49
C ASP A 147 33.57 -32.85 -28.56
N ILE A 148 32.27 -33.13 -28.67
CA ILE A 148 31.71 -33.91 -29.79
C ILE A 148 31.98 -33.20 -31.12
N VAL A 149 31.70 -31.90 -31.22
CA VAL A 149 31.92 -31.09 -32.44
C VAL A 149 33.40 -31.08 -32.83
N LYS A 150 34.32 -30.89 -31.86
CA LYS A 150 35.78 -30.96 -32.12
C LYS A 150 36.17 -32.32 -32.69
N ASN A 151 35.70 -33.41 -32.07
CA ASN A 151 36.02 -34.76 -32.51
C ASN A 151 35.53 -35.04 -33.93
N ILE A 152 34.28 -34.66 -34.25
CA ILE A 152 33.72 -34.78 -35.61
C ILE A 152 34.59 -33.99 -36.61
N THR A 153 34.93 -32.74 -36.28
CA THR A 153 35.74 -31.87 -37.14
C THR A 153 37.12 -32.47 -37.40
N SER A 154 37.80 -32.96 -36.37
CA SER A 154 39.10 -33.64 -36.50
C SER A 154 39.02 -34.88 -37.39
N ARG A 155 37.97 -35.70 -37.25
CA ARG A 155 37.76 -36.88 -38.09
C ARG A 155 37.52 -36.53 -39.56
N LEU A 156 36.69 -35.50 -39.82
CA LEU A 156 36.44 -35.01 -41.18
C LEU A 156 37.73 -34.48 -41.84
N ASN A 157 38.51 -33.68 -41.12
CA ASN A 157 39.78 -33.17 -41.63
C ASN A 157 40.78 -34.31 -41.94
N GLY A 158 40.86 -35.32 -41.08
CA GLY A 158 41.70 -36.49 -41.31
C GLY A 158 41.26 -37.32 -42.52
N LEU A 159 39.96 -37.43 -42.78
CA LEU A 159 39.44 -38.10 -43.98
C LEU A 159 39.73 -37.29 -45.25
N LEU A 160 39.51 -35.97 -45.22
CA LEU A 160 39.82 -35.09 -46.35
C LEU A 160 41.30 -35.18 -46.75
N LEU A 161 42.21 -35.14 -45.77
CA LEU A 161 43.65 -35.27 -46.01
C LEU A 161 44.04 -36.60 -46.66
N LYS A 162 43.36 -37.70 -46.30
CA LYS A 162 43.59 -39.03 -46.89
C LYS A 162 43.05 -39.18 -48.30
N VAL A 163 42.02 -38.42 -48.67
CA VAL A 163 41.45 -38.42 -50.03
C VAL A 163 42.27 -37.51 -50.97
N SER A 164 42.96 -36.51 -50.42
CA SER A 164 43.83 -35.60 -51.17
C SER A 164 45.29 -36.06 -51.33
N ALA A 165 45.67 -37.22 -50.79
CA ALA A 165 47.00 -37.83 -50.88
C ALA A 165 46.99 -39.02 -51.84
#